data_AF-A0A1W2DHN8-F1
#
_entry.id   AF-A0A1W2DHN8-F1
#
_cell.length_a   1.000
_cell.length_b   1.000
_cell.length_c   1.000
_cell.angle_alpha   90.00
_cell.angle_beta   90.00
_cell.angle_gamma   90.00
#
_symmetry.space_group_name_H-M   'P 1'
#
loop_
_entity.id
_entity.type
_entity.pdbx_description
1 polymer ?
#
loop_
_entity_poly.entity_id
_entity_poly.type
_entity_poly.pdbx_seq_one_letter_code
_entity_poly.pdbx_strand_id
1 'polypeptide(L)'
;MTIPSKEQFWDYFILSARILLAFILLSYGFAKLTGNQFGVSNETMQLPLKDVGLFKVSWYLAAHEPFKSFIGLSQILTALLMLYNRTVILGAFMAIPIWLNILVWDITFMGFYTQFTTRLSFYLVLTFLILWHYRDKVLPAIQSLLKNTTTKFKYPIWAYLILPLFAAALELIGTVPNFIIYAIRYLVK
;
A
#
# COMPACT_ATOMS: atom_id res chain seq x y z
N MET A 1 -36.38 25.76 -3.70
CA MET A 1 -35.11 25.01 -3.60
C MET A 1 -34.70 25.04 -2.14
N THR A 2 -34.78 23.93 -1.43
CA THR A 2 -34.45 23.86 0.01
C THR A 2 -32.93 23.84 0.17
N ILE A 3 -32.41 24.66 1.10
CA ILE A 3 -30.98 24.67 1.41
C ILE A 3 -30.61 23.31 2.05
N PRO A 4 -29.54 22.64 1.59
CA PRO A 4 -29.13 21.36 2.16
C PRO A 4 -28.79 21.47 3.65
N SER A 5 -29.11 20.42 4.42
CA SER A 5 -28.70 20.35 5.82
C SER A 5 -27.18 20.16 5.95
N LYS A 6 -26.63 20.43 7.14
CA LYS A 6 -25.21 20.19 7.45
C LYS A 6 -24.81 18.72 7.20
N GLU A 7 -25.71 17.78 7.46
CA GLU A 7 -25.47 16.35 7.25
C GLU A 7 -25.41 15.99 5.77
N GLN A 8 -26.32 16.56 4.96
CA GLN A 8 -26.31 16.38 3.50
C GLN A 8 -25.05 16.95 2.88
N PHE A 9 -24.60 18.13 3.35
CA PHE A 9 -23.35 18.72 2.90
C PHE A 9 -22.13 17.83 3.26
N TRP A 10 -22.10 17.29 4.48
CA TRP A 10 -21.04 16.38 4.91
C TRP A 10 -21.03 15.08 4.08
N ASP A 11 -22.18 14.46 3.85
CA ASP A 11 -22.29 13.26 3.03
C ASP A 11 -21.79 13.51 1.60
N TYR A 12 -22.20 14.64 0.99
CA TYR A 12 -21.74 15.03 -0.34
C TYR A 12 -20.23 15.34 -0.38
N PHE A 13 -19.68 15.95 0.66
CA PHE A 13 -18.23 16.15 0.80
C PHE A 13 -17.49 14.81 0.83
N ILE A 14 -17.98 13.83 1.59
CA ILE A 14 -17.40 12.48 1.65
C ILE A 14 -17.51 11.77 0.30
N LEU A 15 -18.65 11.88 -0.39
CA LEU A 15 -18.80 11.39 -1.75
C LEU A 15 -17.77 12.02 -2.70
N SER A 16 -17.60 13.34 -2.63
CA SER A 16 -16.62 14.08 -3.44
C SER A 16 -15.19 13.61 -3.15
N ALA A 17 -14.83 13.43 -1.87
CA ALA A 17 -13.53 12.91 -1.46
C ALA A 17 -13.29 11.48 -2.00
N ARG A 18 -14.30 10.61 -1.94
CA ARG A 18 -14.22 9.25 -2.49
C ARG A 18 -13.93 9.27 -4.00
N ILE A 19 -14.68 10.07 -4.76
CA ILE A 19 -14.50 10.19 -6.21
C ILE A 19 -13.12 10.76 -6.54
N LEU A 20 -12.68 11.80 -5.83
CA LEU A 20 -11.34 12.38 -6.02
C LEU A 20 -10.25 11.34 -5.79
N LEU A 21 -10.27 10.64 -4.65
CA LEU A 21 -9.23 9.66 -4.31
C LEU A 21 -9.22 8.47 -5.27
N ALA A 22 -10.41 7.97 -5.65
CA ALA A 22 -10.53 6.90 -6.64
C ALA A 22 -9.98 7.34 -8.01
N PHE A 23 -10.31 8.55 -8.47
CA PHE A 23 -9.79 9.08 -9.72
C PHE A 23 -8.26 9.16 -9.69
N ILE A 24 -7.68 9.73 -8.65
CA ILE A 24 -6.22 9.85 -8.50
C ILE A 24 -5.55 8.47 -8.51
N LEU A 25 -6.09 7.51 -7.77
CA LEU A 25 -5.56 6.14 -7.73
C LEU A 25 -5.69 5.44 -9.09
N LEU A 26 -6.81 5.57 -9.81
CA LEU A 26 -6.95 5.04 -11.17
C LEU A 26 -5.93 5.67 -12.11
N SER A 27 -5.87 7.00 -12.15
CA SER A 27 -4.98 7.72 -13.07
C SER A 27 -3.51 7.33 -12.86
N TYR A 28 -3.04 7.32 -11.62
CA TYR A 28 -1.65 6.93 -11.32
C TYR A 28 -1.43 5.42 -11.47
N GLY A 29 -2.41 4.59 -11.17
CA GLY A 29 -2.32 3.15 -11.33
C GLY A 29 -2.18 2.77 -12.81
N PHE A 30 -3.03 3.32 -13.67
CA PHE A 30 -2.93 3.14 -15.13
C PHE A 30 -1.62 3.68 -15.67
N ALA A 31 -1.18 4.88 -15.25
CA ALA A 31 0.06 5.46 -15.73
C ALA A 31 1.29 4.57 -15.47
N LYS A 32 1.33 3.84 -14.35
CA LYS A 32 2.39 2.86 -14.05
C LYS A 32 2.36 1.66 -14.99
N LEU A 33 1.18 1.20 -15.37
CA LEU A 33 1.02 0.02 -16.24
C LEU A 33 1.25 0.34 -17.72
N THR A 34 0.95 1.57 -18.16
CA THR A 34 1.12 2.00 -19.55
C THR A 34 2.49 2.61 -19.85
N GLY A 35 3.42 2.63 -18.88
CA GLY A 35 4.74 3.23 -19.03
C GLY A 35 4.76 4.76 -19.04
N ASN A 36 3.64 5.40 -18.68
CA ASN A 36 3.55 6.87 -18.56
C ASN A 36 4.08 7.39 -17.21
N GLN A 37 4.46 6.50 -16.30
CA GLN A 37 5.05 6.81 -15.00
C GLN A 37 6.17 5.81 -14.67
N PHE A 38 7.22 6.32 -14.02
CA PHE A 38 8.50 5.65 -13.77
C PHE A 38 9.38 5.45 -15.01
N GLY A 39 10.67 5.20 -14.75
CA GLY A 39 11.70 5.12 -15.77
C GLY A 39 12.50 6.42 -15.90
N VAL A 40 13.55 6.34 -16.71
CA VAL A 40 14.45 7.45 -17.00
C VAL A 40 14.79 7.42 -18.48
N SER A 41 15.23 8.56 -19.02
CA SER A 41 15.63 8.66 -20.42
C SER A 41 16.96 7.93 -20.68
N ASN A 42 17.23 7.59 -21.94
CA ASN A 42 18.49 6.94 -22.33
C ASN A 42 19.71 7.79 -22.00
N GLU A 43 19.60 9.12 -22.09
CA GLU A 43 20.68 10.04 -21.72
C GLU A 43 20.99 9.93 -20.23
N THR A 44 19.97 9.78 -19.38
CA THR A 44 20.17 9.58 -17.93
C THR A 44 20.86 8.24 -17.66
N MET A 45 20.54 7.19 -18.42
CA MET A 45 21.16 5.86 -18.26
C MET A 45 22.65 5.82 -18.59
N GLN A 46 23.15 6.78 -19.38
CA GLN A 46 24.56 6.88 -19.75
C GLN A 46 25.39 7.69 -18.76
N LEU A 47 24.74 8.39 -17.81
CA LEU A 47 25.45 9.15 -16.78
C LEU A 47 26.04 8.20 -15.73
N PRO A 48 27.25 8.51 -15.21
CA PRO A 48 27.74 7.85 -13.99
C PRO A 48 26.74 8.03 -12.85
N LEU A 49 26.54 7.01 -12.01
CA LEU A 49 25.52 7.03 -10.94
C LEU A 49 25.65 8.25 -10.01
N LYS A 50 26.87 8.68 -9.71
CA LYS A 50 27.16 9.87 -8.90
C LYS A 50 26.59 11.18 -9.47
N ASP A 51 26.36 11.21 -10.79
CA ASP A 51 25.88 12.36 -11.53
C ASP A 51 24.35 12.26 -11.82
N VAL A 52 23.71 11.15 -11.43
CA VAL A 52 22.26 10.96 -11.55
C VAL A 52 21.58 11.48 -10.29
N GLY A 53 20.69 12.47 -10.45
CA GLY A 53 19.89 12.98 -9.33
C GLY A 53 19.04 11.89 -8.67
N LEU A 54 18.93 11.95 -7.35
CA LEU A 54 18.31 10.94 -6.50
C LEU A 54 16.87 10.57 -6.92
N PHE A 55 16.09 11.55 -7.38
CA PHE A 55 14.77 11.34 -7.96
C PHE A 55 14.78 10.39 -9.17
N LYS A 56 15.73 10.58 -10.10
CA LYS A 56 15.84 9.75 -11.30
C LYS A 56 16.28 8.34 -10.94
N VAL A 57 17.18 8.20 -9.96
CA VAL A 57 17.57 6.89 -9.42
C VAL A 57 16.34 6.15 -8.87
N SER A 58 15.52 6.82 -8.05
CA SER A 58 14.33 6.18 -7.49
C SER A 58 13.31 5.81 -8.55
N TRP A 59 13.10 6.66 -9.56
CA TRP A 59 12.21 6.36 -10.68
C TRP A 59 12.68 5.21 -11.55
N TYR A 60 13.99 5.05 -11.73
CA TYR A 60 14.56 3.89 -12.40
C TYR A 60 14.31 2.61 -11.59
N LEU A 61 14.56 2.63 -10.28
CA LEU A 61 14.31 1.48 -9.41
C LEU A 61 12.83 1.08 -9.38
N ALA A 62 11.93 2.06 -9.25
CA ALA A 62 10.49 1.85 -9.23
C ALA A 62 9.92 1.32 -10.56
N ALA A 63 10.66 1.44 -11.67
CA ALA A 63 10.22 0.98 -12.98
C ALA A 63 10.32 -0.55 -13.18
N HIS A 64 11.04 -1.24 -12.30
CA HIS A 64 11.29 -2.68 -12.42
C HIS A 64 10.08 -3.51 -12.00
N GLU A 65 9.91 -4.64 -12.67
CA GLU A 65 8.91 -5.65 -12.32
C GLU A 65 9.43 -6.61 -11.25
N PRO A 66 8.57 -7.14 -10.36
CA PRO A 66 7.10 -7.01 -10.35
C PRO A 66 6.57 -5.77 -9.61
N PHE A 67 7.46 -4.95 -9.05
CA PHE A 67 7.08 -3.85 -8.16
C PHE A 67 6.18 -2.83 -8.85
N LYS A 68 6.55 -2.39 -10.06
CA LYS A 68 5.77 -1.42 -10.84
C LYS A 68 4.33 -1.90 -11.05
N SER A 69 4.15 -3.11 -11.58
CA SER A 69 2.81 -3.66 -11.83
C SER A 69 2.04 -3.93 -10.54
N PHE A 70 2.71 -4.39 -9.49
CA PHE A 70 2.08 -4.61 -8.19
C PHE A 70 1.47 -3.33 -7.61
N ILE A 71 2.21 -2.22 -7.59
CA ILE A 71 1.69 -0.94 -7.11
C ILE A 71 0.58 -0.43 -8.03
N GLY A 72 0.77 -0.48 -9.35
CA GLY A 72 -0.23 -0.03 -10.32
C GLY A 72 -1.57 -0.75 -10.19
N LEU A 73 -1.54 -2.09 -10.14
CA LEU A 73 -2.74 -2.92 -9.96
C LEU A 73 -3.39 -2.70 -8.59
N SER A 74 -2.58 -2.56 -7.53
CA SER A 74 -3.09 -2.28 -6.18
C SER A 74 -3.84 -0.94 -6.11
N GLN A 75 -3.32 0.10 -6.80
CA GLN A 75 -3.99 1.40 -6.90
C GLN A 75 -5.33 1.29 -7.65
N ILE A 76 -5.36 0.59 -8.79
CA ILE A 76 -6.59 0.39 -9.57
C ILE A 76 -7.64 -0.38 -8.76
N LEU A 77 -7.26 -1.51 -8.15
CA LEU A 77 -8.17 -2.32 -7.33
C LEU A 77 -8.76 -1.49 -6.19
N THR A 78 -7.91 -0.74 -5.48
CA THR A 78 -8.33 0.13 -4.37
C THR A 78 -9.34 1.18 -4.83
N ALA A 79 -9.10 1.81 -5.98
CA ALA A 79 -10.01 2.80 -6.52
C ALA A 79 -11.38 2.21 -6.88
N LEU A 80 -11.41 1.04 -7.53
CA LEU A 80 -12.64 0.34 -7.86
C LEU A 80 -13.45 0.02 -6.59
N LEU A 81 -12.77 -0.43 -5.52
CA LEU A 81 -13.41 -0.67 -4.23
C LEU A 81 -13.96 0.61 -3.59
N MET A 82 -13.28 1.75 -3.73
CA MET A 82 -13.74 3.04 -3.19
C MET A 82 -14.97 3.62 -3.93
N LEU A 83 -15.08 3.37 -5.24
CA LEU A 83 -16.21 3.82 -6.06
C LEU A 83 -17.50 3.09 -5.68
N TYR A 84 -17.43 1.80 -5.40
CA TYR A 84 -18.62 1.01 -5.10
C TYR A 84 -19.03 1.13 -3.62
N ASN A 85 -20.27 1.59 -3.38
CA ASN A 85 -20.78 1.90 -2.03
C ASN A 85 -20.66 0.73 -1.03
N ARG A 86 -20.75 -0.52 -1.49
CA ARG A 86 -20.68 -1.68 -0.60
C ARG A 86 -19.25 -2.02 -0.16
N THR A 87 -18.24 -1.58 -0.90
CA THR A 87 -16.83 -1.91 -0.67
C THR A 87 -15.98 -0.71 -0.23
N VAL A 88 -16.59 0.47 -0.08
CA VAL A 88 -15.87 1.72 0.24
C VAL A 88 -14.98 1.62 1.48
N ILE A 89 -15.42 0.92 2.52
CA ILE A 89 -14.63 0.73 3.75
C ILE A 89 -13.37 -0.09 3.45
N LEU A 90 -13.49 -1.19 2.68
CA LEU A 90 -12.35 -2.00 2.27
C LEU A 90 -11.38 -1.20 1.40
N GLY A 91 -11.91 -0.45 0.43
CA GLY A 91 -11.11 0.45 -0.42
C GLY A 91 -10.36 1.49 0.41
N ALA A 92 -11.02 2.13 1.38
CA ALA A 92 -10.37 3.12 2.24
C ALA A 92 -9.26 2.49 3.12
N PHE A 93 -9.46 1.29 3.66
CA PHE A 93 -8.40 0.58 4.37
C PHE A 93 -7.23 0.18 3.47
N MET A 94 -7.48 -0.26 2.24
CA MET A 94 -6.43 -0.57 1.26
C MET A 94 -5.68 0.68 0.77
N ALA A 95 -6.33 1.83 0.74
CA ALA A 95 -5.70 3.09 0.34
C ALA A 95 -4.62 3.55 1.33
N ILE A 96 -4.77 3.27 2.63
CA ILE A 96 -3.80 3.68 3.67
C ILE A 96 -2.37 3.17 3.36
N PRO A 97 -2.10 1.85 3.25
CA PRO A 97 -0.76 1.37 2.99
C PRO A 97 -0.21 1.83 1.63
N ILE A 98 -1.09 2.04 0.63
CA ILE A 98 -0.69 2.57 -0.69
C ILE A 98 -0.21 4.02 -0.55
N TRP A 99 -0.99 4.89 0.10
CA TRP A 99 -0.59 6.28 0.31
C TRP A 99 0.67 6.38 1.15
N LEU A 100 0.79 5.59 2.22
CA LEU A 100 1.98 5.56 3.07
C LEU A 100 3.21 5.09 2.30
N ASN A 101 3.09 4.04 1.48
CA ASN A 101 4.21 3.57 0.66
C ASN A 101 4.72 4.66 -0.29
N ILE A 102 3.80 5.34 -1.00
CA ILE A 102 4.16 6.42 -1.93
C ILE A 102 4.71 7.64 -1.17
N LEU A 103 4.12 7.99 -0.02
CA LEU A 103 4.56 9.12 0.80
C LEU A 103 5.96 8.91 1.35
N VAL A 104 6.23 7.74 1.93
CA VAL A 104 7.56 7.40 2.46
C VAL A 104 8.59 7.38 1.33
N TRP A 105 8.23 6.84 0.17
CA TRP A 105 9.08 6.89 -1.02
C TRP A 105 9.40 8.34 -1.42
N ASP A 106 8.39 9.19 -1.55
CA ASP A 106 8.58 10.59 -1.94
C ASP A 106 9.41 11.38 -0.93
N ILE A 107 9.12 11.24 0.37
CA ILE A 107 9.91 11.86 1.44
C ILE A 107 11.38 11.44 1.36
N THR A 108 11.63 10.15 1.12
CA THR A 108 13.00 9.60 1.07
C THR A 108 13.83 10.22 -0.06
N PHE A 109 13.22 10.42 -1.24
CA PHE A 109 13.96 10.84 -2.43
C PHE A 109 13.80 12.33 -2.77
N MET A 110 12.81 13.01 -2.20
CA MET A 110 12.45 14.41 -2.51
C MET A 110 12.41 15.34 -1.28
N GLY A 111 12.31 14.80 -0.05
CA GLY A 111 12.23 15.57 1.20
C GLY A 111 10.81 15.87 1.69
N PHE A 112 10.70 16.46 2.88
CA PHE A 112 9.47 16.52 3.68
C PHE A 112 8.41 17.58 3.27
N TYR A 113 8.71 18.49 2.33
CA TYR A 113 7.85 19.66 2.05
C TYR A 113 7.66 19.93 0.56
N THR A 114 7.69 18.89 -0.26
CA THR A 114 7.30 19.02 -1.66
C THR A 114 5.79 19.22 -1.80
N GLN A 115 5.36 19.79 -2.93
CA GLN A 115 3.94 19.86 -3.27
C GLN A 115 3.29 18.45 -3.32
N PHE A 116 4.08 17.42 -3.64
CA PHE A 116 3.57 16.06 -3.75
C PHE A 116 3.42 15.38 -2.37
N THR A 117 4.42 15.45 -1.49
CA THR A 117 4.34 14.96 -0.10
C THR A 117 3.17 15.58 0.68
N THR A 118 2.99 16.89 0.58
CA THR A 118 1.87 17.61 1.24
C THR A 118 0.51 17.14 0.71
N ARG A 119 0.39 16.95 -0.61
CA ARG A 119 -0.83 16.44 -1.24
C ARG A 119 -1.14 14.99 -0.87
N LEU A 120 -0.14 14.11 -0.80
CA LEU A 120 -0.31 12.73 -0.33
C LEU A 120 -0.77 12.66 1.12
N SER A 121 -0.22 13.54 1.97
CA SER A 121 -0.66 13.66 3.38
C SER A 121 -2.13 14.09 3.47
N PHE A 122 -2.57 15.01 2.61
CA PHE A 122 -3.99 15.37 2.52
C PHE A 122 -4.88 14.20 2.07
N TYR A 123 -4.41 13.33 1.16
CA TYR A 123 -5.16 12.13 0.76
C TYR A 123 -5.33 11.12 1.90
N LEU A 124 -4.33 11.00 2.78
CA LEU A 124 -4.47 10.21 4.03
C LEU A 124 -5.54 10.81 4.95
N VAL A 125 -5.57 12.14 5.11
CA VAL A 125 -6.62 12.82 5.89
C VAL A 125 -8.00 12.55 5.29
N LEU A 126 -8.18 12.70 3.98
CA LEU A 126 -9.46 12.39 3.33
C LEU A 126 -9.87 10.92 3.52
N THR A 127 -8.91 10.00 3.43
CA THR A 127 -9.13 8.56 3.65
C THR A 127 -9.58 8.30 5.09
N PHE A 128 -8.96 8.96 6.07
CA PHE A 128 -9.39 8.92 7.46
C PHE A 128 -10.82 9.47 7.64
N LEU A 129 -11.15 10.61 7.01
CA LEU A 129 -12.50 11.19 7.09
C LEU A 129 -13.57 10.26 6.48
N ILE A 130 -13.26 9.53 5.41
CA ILE A 130 -14.15 8.51 4.83
C ILE A 130 -14.40 7.38 5.85
N LEU A 131 -13.35 6.85 6.49
CA LEU A 131 -13.50 5.82 7.52
C LEU A 131 -14.29 6.33 8.73
N TRP A 132 -14.03 7.58 9.14
CA TRP A 132 -14.74 8.24 10.25
C TRP A 132 -16.22 8.47 9.94
N HIS A 133 -16.57 8.81 8.69
CA HIS A 133 -17.95 8.92 8.26
C HIS A 133 -18.69 7.57 8.43
N TYR A 134 -18.04 6.44 8.16
CA TYR A 134 -18.60 5.10 8.37
C TYR A 134 -18.25 4.46 9.74
N ARG A 135 -17.94 5.27 10.77
CA ARG A 135 -17.46 4.79 12.08
C ARG A 135 -18.38 3.74 12.75
N ASP A 136 -19.69 3.84 12.55
CA ASP A 136 -20.67 2.92 13.14
C ASP A 136 -20.54 1.49 12.60
N LYS A 137 -19.93 1.33 11.41
CA LYS A 137 -19.55 0.02 10.85
C LYS A 137 -18.09 -0.32 11.11
N VAL A 138 -17.20 0.68 11.03
CA VAL A 138 -15.75 0.50 11.18
C VAL A 138 -15.36 0.09 12.59
N LEU A 139 -15.86 0.76 13.63
CA LEU A 139 -15.46 0.50 15.01
C LEU A 139 -15.87 -0.89 15.49
N PRO A 140 -17.12 -1.38 15.27
CA PRO A 140 -17.48 -2.75 15.64
C PRO A 140 -16.67 -3.80 14.88
N ALA A 141 -16.33 -3.55 13.61
CA ALA A 141 -15.49 -4.46 12.83
C ALA A 141 -14.06 -4.54 13.38
N ILE A 142 -13.44 -3.40 13.72
CA ILE A 142 -12.12 -3.42 14.37
C ILE A 142 -12.20 -4.15 15.71
N GLN A 143 -13.22 -3.87 16.51
CA GLN A 143 -13.40 -4.54 17.80
C GLN A 143 -13.58 -6.05 17.65
N SER A 144 -14.34 -6.52 16.66
CA SER A 144 -14.53 -7.96 16.42
C SER A 144 -13.25 -8.65 15.96
N LEU A 145 -12.39 -7.94 15.21
CA LEU A 145 -11.08 -8.43 14.78
C LEU A 145 -10.05 -8.48 15.92
N LEU A 146 -10.16 -7.57 16.90
CA LEU A 146 -9.23 -7.48 18.02
C LEU A 146 -9.66 -8.28 19.26
N LYS A 147 -10.97 -8.47 19.46
CA LYS A 147 -11.51 -9.16 20.64
C LYS A 147 -11.33 -10.67 20.51
N ASN A 148 -10.86 -11.30 21.59
CA ASN A 148 -10.61 -12.74 21.69
C ASN A 148 -9.53 -13.28 20.73
N THR A 149 -8.69 -12.43 20.17
CA THR A 149 -7.52 -12.83 19.36
C THR A 149 -6.43 -13.36 20.29
N THR A 150 -6.63 -14.58 20.76
CA THR A 150 -5.72 -15.33 21.64
C THR A 150 -5.48 -16.71 21.07
N THR A 151 -4.42 -17.38 21.50
CA THR A 151 -4.19 -18.77 21.12
C THR A 151 -5.39 -19.63 21.55
N LYS A 152 -5.80 -20.55 20.68
CA LYS A 152 -6.92 -21.49 20.96
C LYS A 152 -6.72 -22.24 22.28
N PHE A 153 -5.46 -22.47 22.66
CA PHE A 153 -5.07 -23.13 23.90
C PHE A 153 -4.14 -22.22 24.72
N LYS A 154 -4.17 -22.36 26.05
CA LYS A 154 -3.19 -21.73 26.95
C LYS A 154 -1.98 -22.63 27.07
N TYR A 155 -0.79 -22.04 27.05
CA TYR A 155 0.47 -22.77 27.18
C TYR A 155 1.19 -22.41 28.49
N PRO A 156 1.94 -23.35 29.09
CA PRO A 156 2.79 -23.03 30.23
C PRO A 156 4.00 -22.19 29.80
N ILE A 157 4.60 -21.42 30.73
CA ILE A 157 5.68 -20.45 30.43
C ILE A 157 6.87 -21.08 29.69
N TRP A 158 7.24 -22.32 30.02
CA TRP A 158 8.35 -23.02 29.36
C TRP A 158 8.12 -23.27 27.86
N ALA A 159 6.85 -23.42 27.44
CA ALA A 159 6.52 -23.55 26.02
C ALA A 159 6.78 -22.25 25.24
N TYR A 160 6.76 -21.09 25.90
CA TYR A 160 7.15 -19.83 25.26
C TYR A 160 8.67 -19.70 25.10
N LEU A 161 9.46 -20.31 26.01
CA LEU A 161 10.92 -20.30 25.94
C LEU A 161 11.45 -21.11 24.73
N ILE A 162 10.69 -22.08 24.24
CA ILE A 162 11.04 -22.88 23.06
C ILE A 162 10.58 -22.25 21.73
N LEU A 163 9.76 -21.18 21.76
CA LEU A 163 9.28 -20.52 20.54
C LEU A 163 10.41 -20.03 19.62
N PRO A 164 11.53 -19.46 20.10
CA PRO A 164 12.63 -19.07 19.22
C PRO A 164 13.21 -20.25 18.45
N LEU A 165 13.35 -21.42 19.09
CA LEU A 165 13.83 -22.64 18.43
C LEU A 165 12.83 -23.12 17.38
N PHE A 166 11.54 -23.13 17.71
CA PHE A 166 10.48 -23.49 16.76
C PHE A 166 10.40 -22.52 15.58
N ALA A 167 10.56 -21.21 15.83
CA ALA A 167 10.60 -20.19 14.79
C ALA A 167 11.80 -20.39 13.86
N ALA A 168 12.98 -20.68 14.41
CA ALA A 168 14.17 -21.00 13.61
C ALA A 168 13.96 -22.28 12.77
N ALA A 169 13.32 -23.30 13.34
CA ALA A 169 12.99 -24.52 12.59
C ALA A 169 11.99 -24.24 11.45
N LEU A 170 10.96 -23.41 11.68
CA LEU A 170 10.03 -22.99 10.64
C LEU A 170 10.73 -22.20 9.52
N GLU A 171 11.66 -21.32 9.88
CA GLU A 171 12.47 -20.59 8.90
C GLU A 171 13.30 -21.54 8.03
N LEU A 172 13.96 -22.54 8.65
CA LEU A 172 14.72 -23.56 7.93
C LEU A 172 13.83 -24.36 6.96
N ILE A 173 12.60 -24.71 7.36
CA ILE A 173 11.63 -25.38 6.47
C ILE A 173 11.34 -24.51 5.24
N GLY A 174 11.21 -23.19 5.42
CA GLY A 174 11.02 -22.25 4.31
C GLY A 174 12.16 -22.24 3.30
N THR A 175 13.38 -22.62 3.70
CA THR A 175 14.55 -22.69 2.80
C THR A 175 14.62 -23.98 1.97
N VAL A 176 13.88 -25.02 2.32
CA VAL A 176 13.94 -26.33 1.66
C VAL A 176 13.71 -26.27 0.14
N PRO A 177 12.73 -25.51 -0.39
CA PRO A 177 12.55 -25.38 -1.85
C PRO A 177 13.79 -24.86 -2.56
N ASN A 178 14.53 -23.91 -1.95
CA ASN A 178 15.75 -23.36 -2.54
C ASN A 178 16.87 -24.41 -2.59
N PHE A 179 17.03 -25.21 -1.54
CA PHE A 179 17.98 -26.32 -1.52
C PHE A 179 17.68 -27.36 -2.60
N ILE A 180 16.40 -27.70 -2.79
CA ILE A 180 15.98 -28.64 -3.84
C ILE A 180 16.31 -28.08 -5.23
N ILE A 181 15.97 -26.82 -5.50
CA ILE A 181 16.29 -26.16 -6.78
C ILE A 181 17.81 -26.14 -7.01
N TYR A 182 18.59 -25.84 -5.98
CA TYR A 182 20.05 -25.83 -6.06
C TYR A 182 20.61 -27.23 -6.37
N ALA A 183 20.13 -28.27 -5.69
CA ALA A 183 20.54 -29.64 -5.92
C ALA A 183 20.18 -30.14 -7.33
N ILE A 184 18.97 -29.83 -7.84
CA ILE A 184 18.58 -30.15 -9.22
C ILE A 184 19.51 -29.43 -10.21
N ARG A 185 19.78 -28.14 -10.02
CA ARG A 185 20.70 -27.38 -10.89
C ARG A 185 22.13 -27.92 -10.89
N TYR A 186 22.58 -28.50 -9.77
CA TYR A 186 23.88 -29.13 -9.66
C TYR A 186 23.94 -30.48 -10.38
N LEU A 187 22.87 -31.27 -10.34
CA LEU A 187 22.78 -32.59 -10.99
C LEU A 187 22.52 -32.54 -12.50
N VAL A 188 21.98 -31.42 -13.01
CA VAL A 188 21.70 -31.20 -14.44
C VAL A 188 22.86 -30.48 -15.15
N LYS A 189 23.92 -30.13 -14.42
CA LYS A 189 25.22 -29.71 -14.98
C LYS A 189 26.12 -30.92 -15.16
#